data_AF-A0A7J7MQF3-F1
#
_entry.id   AF-A0A7J7MQF3-F1
#
_cell.length_a   1.000
_cell.length_b   1.000
_cell.length_c   1.000
_cell.angle_alpha   90.00
_cell.angle_beta   90.00
_cell.angle_gamma   90.00
#
_symmetry.space_group_name_H-M   'P 1'
#
loop_
_entity.id
_entity.type
_entity.pdbx_description
1 polymer ?
#
loop_
_entity_poly.entity_id
_entity_poly.type
_entity_poly.pdbx_seq_one_letter_code
_entity_poly.pdbx_strand_id
1 'polypeptide(L)' 'MCLVFVCDQQEVVLRTQPAPGACPYCGGKVEAMDVESQLRLCFLPLCFTNKRKFYCTLCSRRLVVYPSR' A
#
# COMPACT_ATOMS: atom_id res chain seq x y z
N MET A 1 35.99 1.50 9.43
CA MET A 1 34.68 1.44 10.11
C MET A 1 33.62 1.34 9.03
N CYS A 2 33.12 0.13 8.77
CA CYS A 2 32.11 -0.11 7.74
C CYS A 2 30.72 0.05 8.36
N LEU A 3 30.01 1.12 8.02
CA LEU A 3 28.59 1.26 8.34
C LEU A 3 27.81 0.32 7.42
N VAL A 4 27.65 -0.93 7.86
CA VAL A 4 26.70 -1.88 7.26
C VAL A 4 25.31 -1.35 7.62
N PHE A 5 24.81 -0.41 6.82
CA PHE A 5 23.44 0.08 6.95
C PHE A 5 22.49 -1.04 6.54
N VAL A 6 21.96 -1.74 7.53
CA VAL A 6 20.85 -2.67 7.32
C VAL A 6 19.58 -1.81 7.17
N CYS A 7 19.27 -1.46 5.92
CA CYS A 7 18.01 -0.83 5.54
C CYS A 7 16.97 -1.91 5.28
N ASP A 8 16.05 -2.10 6.21
CA ASP A 8 14.91 -3.00 6.04
C ASP A 8 13.65 -2.16 5.82
N GLN A 9 12.95 -2.39 4.71
CA GLN A 9 11.65 -1.78 4.45
C GLN A 9 10.56 -2.80 4.74
N GLN A 10 9.78 -2.55 5.78
CA GLN A 10 8.68 -3.41 6.19
C GLN A 10 7.35 -2.83 5.76
N GLU A 11 6.57 -3.57 4.96
CA GLU A 11 5.19 -3.21 4.60
C GLU A 11 4.21 -3.95 5.51
N VAL A 12 3.37 -3.21 6.24
CA VAL A 12 2.32 -3.74 7.11
C VAL A 12 0.97 -3.25 6.61
N VAL A 13 0.01 -4.16 6.45
CA VAL A 13 -1.37 -3.77 6.15
C VAL A 13 -2.02 -3.30 7.44
N LEU A 14 -2.42 -2.03 7.49
CA LEU A 14 -3.12 -1.46 8.65
C LEU A 14 -4.62 -1.74 8.58
N ARG A 15 -5.22 -1.53 7.41
CA ARG A 15 -6.67 -1.61 7.26
C ARG A 15 -7.07 -1.94 5.85
N THR A 16 -8.12 -2.74 5.73
CA THR A 16 -8.88 -2.92 4.48
C THR A 16 -10.24 -2.28 4.66
N GLN A 17 -10.63 -1.41 3.74
CA GLN A 17 -11.91 -0.72 3.75
C GLN A 17 -12.51 -0.68 2.35
N PRO A 18 -13.83 -0.85 2.19
CA PRO A 18 -14.47 -0.76 0.88
C PRO A 18 -14.30 0.67 0.33
N ALA A 19 -13.92 0.78 -0.94
CA ALA A 19 -13.73 2.05 -1.60
C ALA A 19 -14.94 2.36 -2.51
N PRO A 20 -15.37 3.63 -2.60
CA PRO A 20 -16.36 4.04 -3.57
C PRO A 20 -15.77 3.91 -4.98
N GLY A 21 -16.48 3.21 -5.86
CA GLY A 21 -16.08 2.99 -7.25
C GLY A 21 -16.27 1.55 -7.71
N ALA A 22 -16.17 1.35 -9.02
CA ALA A 22 -16.24 0.05 -9.66
C ALA A 22 -14.94 -0.22 -10.42
N CYS A 23 -14.54 -1.49 -10.49
CA CYS A 23 -13.40 -1.90 -11.28
C CYS A 23 -13.68 -1.61 -12.77
N PRO A 24 -12.81 -0.87 -13.48
CA PRO A 24 -13.03 -0.53 -14.89
C PRO A 24 -13.00 -1.76 -15.81
N TYR A 25 -12.50 -2.90 -15.33
CA TYR A 25 -12.38 -4.12 -16.12
C TYR A 25 -13.60 -5.05 -15.98
N CYS A 26 -14.15 -5.20 -14.78
CA CYS A 26 -15.21 -6.17 -14.49
C CYS A 26 -16.46 -5.57 -13.82
N GLY A 27 -16.47 -4.27 -13.52
CA GLY A 27 -17.56 -3.61 -12.80
C GLY A 27 -17.67 -4.00 -11.32
N GLY A 28 -16.75 -4.82 -10.80
CA GLY A 28 -16.76 -5.30 -9.42
C GLY A 28 -16.47 -4.23 -8.38
N LYS A 29 -16.79 -4.52 -7.12
CA LYS A 29 -16.48 -3.65 -5.98
C LYS A 29 -14.97 -3.48 -5.84
N VAL A 30 -14.57 -2.30 -5.39
CA VAL A 30 -13.18 -1.94 -5.11
C VAL A 30 -12.98 -1.88 -3.59
N GLU A 31 -11.91 -2.48 -3.12
CA GLU A 31 -11.42 -2.37 -1.76
C GLU A 31 -10.15 -1.52 -1.74
N ALA A 32 -10.06 -0.61 -0.78
CA ALA A 32 -8.86 0.12 -0.44
C ALA A 32 -8.14 -0.56 0.73
N MET A 33 -6.86 -0.80 0.54
CA MET A 33 -5.95 -1.41 1.49
C MET A 33 -4.91 -0.36 1.88
N ASP A 34 -5.00 0.13 3.11
CA ASP A 34 -4.05 1.09 3.66
C ASP A 34 -2.83 0.33 4.19
N VAL A 35 -1.70 0.51 3.52
CA VAL A 35 -0.43 -0.16 3.82
C VAL A 35 0.53 0.86 4.40
N GLU A 36 1.03 0.59 5.59
CA GLU A 36 2.10 1.36 6.19
C GLU A 36 3.45 0.73 5.85
N SER A 37 4.29 1.46 5.14
CA SER A 37 5.68 1.09 4.90
C SER A 37 6.54 1.77 5.98
N GLN A 38 7.07 0.96 6.89
CA GLN A 38 8.03 1.35 7.91
C GLN A 38 9.45 1.10 7.40
N LEU A 39 10.27 2.14 7.33
CA LEU A 39 11.70 2.02 7.06
C LEU A 39 12.44 1.85 8.38
N ARG A 40 13.15 0.73 8.52
CA ARG A 40 14.02 0.43 9.65
C ARG A 40 15.46 0.55 9.23
N LEU A 41 16.24 1.22 10.06
CA LEU A 41 17.66 1.45 9.83
C LEU A 41 18.39 1.08 11.11
N CYS A 42 19.16 0.00 11.06
CA CYS A 42 19.85 -0.56 12.23
C CYS A 42 18.90 -0.76 13.43
N PHE A 43 17.72 -1.36 13.19
CA PHE A 43 16.67 -1.65 14.19
C PHE A 43 15.83 -0.46 14.69
N LEU A 44 16.12 0.77 14.27
CA LEU A 44 15.31 1.95 14.61
C LEU A 44 14.28 2.26 13.50
N PRO A 45 12.99 2.46 13.84
CA PRO A 45 12.03 3.05 12.92
C PRO A 45 12.45 4.48 12.56
N LEU A 46 12.80 4.73 11.30
CA LEU A 46 13.14 6.09 10.87
C LEU A 46 12.00 6.80 10.15
N CYS A 47 11.23 6.07 9.33
CA CYS A 47 10.16 6.68 8.55
C CYS A 47 8.95 5.75 8.45
N PHE A 48 7.76 6.31 8.62
CA PHE A 48 6.50 5.63 8.35
C PHE A 48 5.85 6.32 7.16
N THR A 49 5.58 5.56 6.10
CA THR A 49 4.90 6.08 4.91
C THR A 49 3.61 5.29 4.70
N ASN A 50 2.47 5.97 4.83
CA ASN A 50 1.18 5.34 4.56
C ASN A 50 0.88 5.41 3.06
N LYS A 51 0.66 4.25 2.43
CA LYS A 51 0.33 4.10 1.02
C LYS A 51 -1.01 3.38 0.92
N ARG A 52 -1.95 4.00 0.22
CA ARG A 52 -3.25 3.41 -0.08
C ARG A 52 -3.19 2.64 -1.39
N LYS A 53 -3.42 1.32 -1.36
CA LYS A 53 -3.50 0.45 -2.54
C LYS A 53 -4.96 0.10 -2.78
N PHE A 54 -5.41 0.09 -4.03
CA PHE A 54 -6.78 -0.31 -4.37
C PHE A 54 -6.76 -1.66 -5.07
N TYR A 55 -7.72 -2.53 -4.76
CA TYR A 55 -7.88 -3.85 -5.36
C TYR A 55 -9.35 -4.11 -5.69
N CYS A 56 -9.61 -4.84 -6.76
CA CYS A 56 -10.96 -5.35 -7.00
C CYS A 56 -11.18 -6.64 -6.23
N THR A 57 -12.33 -6.77 -5.56
CA THR A 57 -12.67 -8.00 -4.81
C THR A 57 -13.03 -9.18 -5.70
N LEU A 58 -13.44 -8.92 -6.95
CA LEU A 58 -13.83 -9.98 -7.88
C LEU A 58 -12.66 -10.52 -8.71
N CYS A 59 -11.86 -9.63 -9.29
CA CYS A 59 -10.75 -10.02 -10.16
C CYS A 59 -9.38 -9.94 -9.49
N SER A 60 -9.32 -9.54 -8.21
CA SER A 60 -8.10 -9.37 -7.41
C SER A 60 -7.03 -8.48 -8.05
N ARG A 61 -7.39 -7.72 -9.10
CA ARG A 61 -6.47 -6.81 -9.78
C ARG A 61 -6.22 -5.57 -8.94
N ARG A 62 -4.96 -5.16 -8.89
CA ARG A 62 -4.55 -3.87 -8.34
C ARG A 62 -5.02 -2.73 -9.24
N LEU A 63 -5.68 -1.75 -8.66
CA LEU A 63 -6.12 -0.53 -9.32
C LEU A 63 -5.21 0.63 -8.87
N VAL A 64 -4.83 1.48 -9.84
CA VAL A 64 -4.03 2.68 -9.62
C VAL A 64 -4.92 3.87 -9.93
N VAL A 65 -5.14 4.74 -8.95
CA VAL A 65 -5.89 5.98 -9.13
C VAL A 65 -4.92 7.01 -9.70
N TYR A 66 -5.18 7.46 -10.92
CA TYR A 66 -4.50 8.63 -11.49
C TYR A 66 -5.32 9.87 -11.14
N PRO A 67 -4.70 10.96 -10.67
CA PRO A 67 -5.41 12.22 -10.52
C PRO A 67 -5.87 12.68 -11.91
N SER A 68 -7.19 12.72 -12.13
CA SER A 68 -7.80 13.35 -13.29
C SER A 68 -7.59 14.86 -13.16
N ARG A 69 -6.64 15.39 -13.94
CA ARG A 69 -6.36 16.83 -14.06
C ARG A 69 -7.51 17.54 -14.77
#